data_AF-A0A8B3F6R6-F1
#
_entry.id   AF-A0A8B3F6R6-F1
#
_cell.length_a   1.000
_cell.length_b   1.000
_cell.length_c   1.000
_cell.angle_alpha   90.00
_cell.angle_beta   90.00
_cell.angle_gamma   90.00
#
_symmetry.space_group_name_H-M   'P 1'
#
loop_
_entity.id
_entity.type
_entity.pdbx_description
1 polymer ?
#
loop_
_entity_poly.entity_id
_entity_poly.type
_entity_poly.pdbx_seq_one_letter_code
_entity_poly.pdbx_strand_id
1 'polypeptide(L)'
;MRNLFLGRPLRGERYQSVSETGWTIEVISVRSINYESGQVMPEPEVFFLYESSQKYGEMPLSEFRRSYQLLPEYVERRKEMVQDYYERRSNADKDDYARYL
;
A
#
# COMPACT_ATOMS: atom_id res chain seq x y z
N MET A 1 -16.51 -3.36 -7.97
CA MET A 1 -15.57 -3.40 -6.83
C MET A 1 -14.45 -2.40 -7.08
N ARG A 2 -14.30 -1.37 -6.25
CA ARG A 2 -13.14 -0.45 -6.29
C ARG A 2 -11.94 -1.22 -5.75
N ASN A 3 -10.85 -1.32 -6.52
CA ASN A 3 -9.62 -1.99 -6.10
C ASN A 3 -9.07 -1.35 -4.82
N LEU A 4 -9.31 -1.98 -3.67
CA LEU A 4 -8.88 -1.53 -2.34
C LEU A 4 -7.35 -1.47 -2.18
N PHE A 5 -6.60 -2.07 -3.11
CA PHE A 5 -5.15 -2.22 -3.07
C PHE A 5 -4.38 -1.11 -3.78
N LEU A 6 -5.01 -0.37 -4.70
CA LEU A 6 -4.32 0.66 -5.47
C LEU A 6 -4.10 1.90 -4.60
N GLY A 7 -2.86 2.04 -4.10
CA GLY A 7 -2.39 3.23 -3.38
C GLY A 7 -2.34 3.10 -1.85
N ARG A 8 -2.67 1.96 -1.25
CA ARG A 8 -2.41 1.72 0.18
C ARG A 8 -0.99 1.22 0.39
N PRO A 9 -0.27 1.63 1.45
CA PRO A 9 0.99 1.01 1.83
C PRO A 9 0.81 -0.50 2.01
N LEU A 10 1.78 -1.27 1.54
CA LEU A 10 1.81 -2.72 1.63
C LEU A 10 2.90 -3.16 2.62
N ARG A 11 2.68 -4.30 3.27
CA ARG A 11 3.66 -4.88 4.18
C ARG A 11 4.99 -5.13 3.45
N GLY A 12 6.10 -4.78 4.10
CA GLY A 12 7.46 -4.92 3.58
C GLY A 12 7.88 -3.82 2.61
N GLU A 13 7.00 -2.86 2.32
CA GLU A 13 7.40 -1.66 1.58
C GLU A 13 8.19 -0.70 2.45
N ARG A 14 9.19 -0.06 1.85
CA ARG A 14 10.01 0.93 2.52
C ARG A 14 9.67 2.33 2.05
N TYR A 15 9.55 3.23 3.00
CA TYR A 15 9.25 4.62 2.76
C TYR A 15 10.29 5.53 3.42
N GLN A 16 10.57 6.65 2.79
CA GLN A 16 11.47 7.68 3.30
C GLN A 16 10.67 8.91 3.74
N SER A 17 11.06 9.50 4.86
CA SER A 17 10.47 10.75 5.35
C SER A 17 10.70 11.89 4.36
N VAL A 18 9.66 12.68 4.13
CA VAL A 18 9.70 13.86 3.26
C VAL A 18 10.31 15.06 3.99
N SER A 19 10.12 15.16 5.31
CA SER A 19 10.59 16.28 6.12
C SER A 19 11.98 16.06 6.72
N GLU A 20 12.36 14.82 7.00
CA GLU A 20 13.63 14.48 7.63
C GLU A 20 14.46 13.61 6.71
N THR A 21 15.57 14.17 6.23
CA THR A 21 16.48 13.46 5.33
C THR A 21 17.09 12.24 6.03
N GLY A 22 17.02 11.08 5.38
CA GLY A 22 17.67 9.85 5.84
C GLY A 22 16.82 8.95 6.76
N TRP A 23 15.60 9.35 7.12
CA TRP A 23 14.71 8.50 7.92
C TRP A 23 13.92 7.56 7.03
N THR A 24 14.21 6.26 7.14
CA THR A 24 13.53 5.19 6.41
C THR A 24 12.73 4.34 7.37
N ILE A 25 11.55 3.92 6.92
CA ILE A 25 10.66 3.04 7.66
C ILE A 25 10.28 1.83 6.80
N GLU A 26 9.98 0.71 7.44
CA GLU A 26 9.37 -0.46 6.83
C GLU A 26 7.92 -0.59 7.29
N VAL A 27 6.98 -0.73 6.36
CA VAL A 27 5.57 -0.94 6.68
C VAL A 27 5.36 -2.37 7.17
N ILE A 28 4.81 -2.50 8.38
CA ILE A 28 4.49 -3.79 9.00
C ILE A 28 3.06 -4.20 8.66
N SER A 29 2.11 -3.27 8.79
CA SER A 29 0.70 -3.53 8.46
C SER A 29 -0.09 -2.24 8.26
N VAL A 30 -1.23 -2.33 7.58
CA VAL A 30 -2.24 -1.28 7.54
C VAL A 30 -3.54 -1.87 8.06
N ARG A 31 -4.09 -1.29 9.13
CA ARG A 31 -5.33 -1.75 9.77
C ARG A 31 -6.47 -0.84 9.38
N SER A 32 -7.61 -1.42 9.01
CA SER A 32 -8.85 -0.68 8.74
C SER A 32 -10.00 -1.12 9.65
N ILE A 33 -9.71 -2.03 10.59
CA ILE A 33 -10.66 -2.60 11.53
C ILE A 33 -9.98 -2.56 12.89
N ASN A 34 -10.70 -2.06 13.90
CA ASN A 34 -10.28 -2.15 15.28
C ASN A 34 -10.54 -3.59 15.75
N TYR A 35 -9.49 -4.32 16.13
CA TYR A 35 -9.61 -5.73 16.52
C TYR A 35 -10.30 -5.94 17.87
N GLU A 36 -10.32 -4.94 18.74
CA GLU A 36 -10.98 -5.01 20.05
C GLU A 36 -12.49 -4.86 19.92
N SER A 37 -12.95 -3.92 19.07
CA SER A 37 -14.37 -3.64 18.88
C SER A 37 -14.99 -4.32 17.65
N GLY A 38 -14.16 -4.85 16.74
CA GLY A 38 -14.59 -5.39 15.44
C GLY A 38 -15.11 -4.33 14.47
N GLN A 39 -15.06 -3.04 14.83
CA GLN A 39 -15.61 -1.96 14.03
C GLN A 39 -14.65 -1.51 12.93
N VAL A 40 -15.20 -1.17 11.78
CA VAL A 40 -14.46 -0.54 10.69
C VAL A 40 -14.03 0.86 11.14
N MET A 41 -12.74 1.12 11.05
CA MET A 41 -12.18 2.42 11.43
C MET A 41 -12.53 3.47 10.37
N PRO A 42 -12.91 4.69 10.78
CA PRO A 42 -13.17 5.77 9.83
C PRO A 42 -11.90 6.13 9.03
N GLU A 43 -10.74 6.04 9.67
CA GLU A 43 -9.44 6.21 9.04
C GLU A 43 -8.55 4.99 9.32
N PRO A 44 -7.96 4.36 8.28
CA PRO A 44 -6.99 3.30 8.49
C PRO A 44 -5.71 3.79 9.16
N GLU A 45 -5.08 2.95 9.96
CA GLU A 45 -3.79 3.21 10.59
C GLU A 45 -2.68 2.40 9.93
N VAL A 46 -1.52 3.02 9.78
CA VAL A 46 -0.29 2.42 9.25
C VAL A 46 0.65 2.15 10.41
N PHE A 47 1.06 0.90 10.55
CA PHE A 47 2.05 0.44 11.52
C PHE A 47 3.35 0.19 10.78
N PHE A 48 4.45 0.76 11.29
CA PHE A 48 5.74 0.72 10.63
C PHE A 48 6.88 0.65 11.65
N LEU A 49 8.06 0.30 11.15
CA LEU A 49 9.30 0.17 11.93
C LEU A 49 10.32 1.17 11.40
N TYR A 50 10.88 2.01 12.28
CA TYR A 50 12.02 2.87 11.93
C TYR A 50 13.27 2.03 11.75
N GLU A 51 13.89 2.04 10.57
CA GLU A 51 15.04 1.17 10.29
C GLU A 51 16.25 1.50 11.18
N SER A 52 16.49 2.78 11.44
CA SER A 52 17.63 3.25 12.22
C SER A 52 17.55 2.90 13.71
N SER A 53 16.35 2.99 14.29
CA SER A 53 16.14 2.84 15.74
C SER A 53 15.47 1.54 16.13
N GLN A 54 14.95 0.79 15.16
CA GLN A 54 14.12 -0.41 15.37
C GLN A 54 12.91 -0.15 16.29
N LYS A 55 12.47 1.10 16.37
CA LYS A 55 11.28 1.49 17.12
C LYS A 55 10.05 1.38 16.24
N TYR A 56 8.95 0.94 16.84
CA TYR A 56 7.65 0.91 16.18
C TYR A 56 7.04 2.31 16.18
N GLY A 57 6.34 2.62 15.10
CA GLY A 57 5.49 3.79 14.96
C GLY A 57 4.13 3.40 14.40
N GLU A 58 3.14 4.20 14.75
CA GLU A 58 1.79 4.11 14.21
C GLU A 58 1.31 5.52 13.84
N MET A 59 0.59 5.64 12.73
CA MET A 59 -0.07 6.89 12.38
C MET A 59 -1.26 6.68 11.43
N PRO A 60 -2.18 7.64 11.36
CA PRO A 60 -3.27 7.61 10.38
C PRO A 60 -2.75 7.57 8.94
N LEU A 61 -3.47 6.88 8.05
CA LEU A 61 -3.07 6.71 6.65
C LEU A 61 -2.94 8.04 5.89
N SER A 62 -3.77 9.04 6.21
CA SER A 62 -3.67 10.35 5.57
C SER A 62 -2.39 11.09 5.98
N GLU A 63 -2.00 10.99 7.26
CA GLU A 63 -0.76 11.57 7.78
C GLU A 63 0.45 10.85 7.19
N PHE A 64 0.42 9.52 7.17
CA PHE A 64 1.47 8.70 6.56
C PHE A 64 1.79 9.13 5.13
N ARG A 65 0.76 9.34 4.31
CA ARG A 65 0.91 9.76 2.91
C ARG A 65 1.49 11.16 2.74
N ARG A 66 1.40 12.01 3.76
CA ARG A 66 1.98 13.37 3.75
C ARG A 66 3.43 13.34 4.23
N SER A 67 3.71 12.51 5.22
CA SER A 67 5.01 12.46 5.89
C SER A 67 6.02 11.58 5.16
N TYR A 68 5.57 10.62 4.36
CA TYR A 68 6.43 9.59 3.77
C TYR A 68 6.21 9.39 2.28
N GLN A 69 7.31 9.13 1.57
CA GLN A 69 7.33 8.80 0.15
C GLN A 69 7.90 7.39 -0.07
N LEU A 70 7.26 6.62 -0.95
CA LEU A 70 7.69 5.27 -1.30
C LEU A 70 9.08 5.31 -1.96
N LEU A 71 9.99 4.43 -1.55
CA LEU A 71 11.31 4.34 -2.18
C LEU A 71 11.21 3.92 -3.67
N PRO A 72 12.09 4.43 -4.55
CA PRO A 72 11.99 4.21 -6.00
C PRO A 72 11.91 2.74 -6.43
N GLU A 73 12.66 1.86 -5.76
CA GLU A 73 12.66 0.41 -6.02
C GLU A 73 11.28 -0.25 -5.84
N TYR A 74 10.46 0.26 -4.93
CA TYR A 74 9.09 -0.22 -4.70
C TYR A 74 8.08 0.46 -5.63
N VAL A 75 8.39 1.66 -6.13
CA VAL A 75 7.57 2.34 -7.13
C VAL A 75 7.54 1.53 -8.44
N GLU A 76 8.71 1.06 -8.90
CA GLU A 76 8.78 0.23 -10.11
C GLU A 76 8.05 -1.10 -9.94
N ARG A 77 8.26 -1.80 -8.81
CA ARG A 77 7.54 -3.04 -8.49
C ARG A 77 6.01 -2.85 -8.49
N ARG A 78 5.53 -1.70 -7.98
CA ARG A 78 4.08 -1.39 -8.03
C ARG A 78 3.60 -1.20 -9.47
N LYS A 79 4.34 -0.51 -10.33
CA LYS A 79 3.94 -0.33 -11.73
C LYS A 79 3.80 -1.67 -12.44
N GLU A 80 4.74 -2.58 -12.23
CA GLU A 80 4.70 -3.95 -12.79
C GLU A 80 3.45 -4.72 -12.33
N MET A 81 3.16 -4.71 -11.03
CA MET A 81 1.97 -5.37 -10.48
C MET A 81 0.65 -4.79 -11.05
N VAL A 82 0.60 -3.47 -11.21
CA VAL A 82 -0.58 -2.79 -11.77
C VAL A 82 -0.75 -3.15 -13.24
N GLN A 83 0.34 -3.16 -14.01
CA GLN A 83 0.31 -3.53 -15.41
C GLN A 83 -0.13 -4.98 -15.62
N ASP A 84 0.44 -5.94 -14.88
CA ASP A 84 0.04 -7.36 -14.92
C ASP A 84 -1.45 -7.55 -14.60
N TYR A 85 -1.98 -6.80 -13.62
CA TYR A 85 -3.41 -6.84 -13.31
C TYR A 85 -4.28 -6.38 -14.50
N TYR A 86 -3.93 -5.27 -15.15
CA TYR A 86 -4.70 -4.77 -16.30
C TYR A 86 -4.55 -5.67 -17.52
N GLU A 87 -3.37 -6.22 -17.77
CA GLU A 87 -3.14 -7.16 -18.88
C GLU A 87 -3.96 -8.44 -18.70
N ARG A 88 -3.95 -9.04 -17.50
CA ARG A 88 -4.79 -10.21 -17.19
C ARG A 88 -6.28 -9.93 -17.32
N ARG A 89 -6.74 -8.77 -16.87
CA ARG A 89 -8.14 -8.37 -17.01
C ARG A 89 -8.52 -8.17 -18.47
N SER A 90 -7.67 -7.52 -19.26
CA SER A 90 -7.91 -7.31 -20.68
C SER A 90 -7.94 -8.61 -21.48
N ASN A 91 -7.17 -9.63 -21.07
CA ASN A 91 -7.19 -10.96 -21.68
C ASN A 91 -8.45 -11.74 -21.26
N ALA A 92 -8.88 -11.64 -19.99
CA ALA A 92 -10.14 -12.23 -19.56
C ALA A 92 -11.36 -11.63 -20.31
N ASP A 93 -11.37 -10.32 -20.53
CA ASP A 93 -12.44 -9.65 -21.28
C ASP A 93 -12.44 -10.04 -22.79
N LYS A 94 -11.27 -10.36 -23.37
CA LYS A 94 -11.15 -10.86 -24.75
C LYS A 94 -11.61 -12.31 -24.89
N ASP A 95 -11.28 -13.17 -23.93
CA ASP A 95 -11.70 -14.57 -23.92
C ASP A 95 -13.23 -14.71 -23.77
N ASP A 96 -13.86 -13.83 -23.00
CA ASP A 96 -15.33 -13.82 -22.88
C ASP A 96 -16.01 -13.32 -24.15
N TYR A 97 -15.42 -12.35 -24.88
CA TYR A 97 -15.94 -11.91 -26.17
C TYR A 97 -15.86 -13.01 -27.24
N ALA A 98 -14.82 -13.84 -27.22
CA ALA A 98 -14.66 -14.96 -28.14
C ALA A 98 -15.66 -16.11 -27.93
N ARG A 99 -16.37 -16.16 -26.79
CA ARG A 99 -17.43 -17.15 -26.54
C ARG A 99 -18.77 -16.81 -27.20
N TYR A 100 -18.94 -15.58 -27.65
CA TYR A 100 -20.17 -15.09 -28.29
C TYR A 100 -20.04 -14.91 -29.81
N LEU A 101 -18.94 -15.40 -30.40
CA LEU A 101 -18.70 -15.50 -31.85
C LEU A 101 -18.62 -16.97 -32.26
#